data_AF-A0A6C0JXG7-F1
#
_entry.id   AF-A0A6C0JXG7-F1
#
_cell.length_a   1.000
_cell.length_b   1.000
_cell.length_c   1.000
_cell.angle_alpha   90.00
_cell.angle_beta   90.00
_cell.angle_gamma   90.00
#
_symmetry.space_group_name_H-M   'P 1'
#
loop_
_entity.id
_entity.type
_entity.pdbx_description
1 polymer ?
#
loop_
_entity_poly.entity_id
_entity_poly.type
_entity_poly.pdbx_seq_one_letter_code
_entity_poly.pdbx_strand_id
1 'polypeptide(L)'
;MSSPLSFYIPIISTSYMEDDIKQIFGQNVGKVTRVDFTSANSRPGQGKPGPAIIRSAYVYISCFYRTHLAENIERIVFGLKRGFRFTVAPREYWILLKNHKPIPSCDQNIHQLAERLRIAESIASSQQSQIDSLKQMNIAQVNYCDRMLDTVLELLKTSNSHLSDMPNVYSQYNYIRYNKCYSKRCLLHHNDDGDTINQSRMDDAEIDHDECSDSSTINTELIN
;
A
#
# COMPACT_ATOMS: atom_id res chain seq x y z
N MET A 1 -10.65 6.13 -24.52
CA MET A 1 -10.88 4.71 -24.89
C MET A 1 -12.03 4.19 -24.06
N SER A 2 -13.08 3.63 -24.69
CA SER A 2 -14.21 3.08 -23.94
C SER A 2 -13.74 1.88 -23.12
N SER A 3 -14.10 1.83 -21.83
CA SER A 3 -13.75 0.68 -21.00
C SER A 3 -14.48 -0.57 -21.52
N PRO A 4 -13.79 -1.70 -21.73
CA PRO A 4 -14.43 -2.89 -22.27
C PRO A 4 -15.52 -3.40 -21.31
N LEU A 5 -16.70 -3.65 -21.89
CA LEU A 5 -17.87 -4.18 -21.18
C LEU A 5 -17.54 -5.56 -20.62
N SER A 6 -17.55 -5.68 -19.31
CA SER A 6 -17.25 -6.96 -18.66
C SER A 6 -17.89 -7.10 -17.30
N PHE A 7 -18.22 -8.34 -16.99
CA PHE A 7 -18.80 -8.78 -15.73
C PHE A 7 -17.77 -9.53 -14.91
N TYR A 8 -17.93 -9.45 -13.60
CA TYR A 8 -17.29 -10.32 -12.63
C TYR A 8 -18.35 -11.20 -11.97
N ILE A 9 -18.13 -12.51 -11.99
CA ILE A 9 -18.98 -13.52 -11.36
C ILE A 9 -18.16 -14.11 -10.20
N PRO A 10 -18.48 -13.76 -8.94
CA PRO A 10 -17.67 -14.17 -7.80
C PRO A 10 -17.65 -15.68 -7.55
N ILE A 11 -18.77 -16.36 -7.79
CA ILE A 11 -18.95 -17.78 -7.47
C ILE A 11 -19.61 -18.45 -8.66
N ILE A 12 -18.92 -19.44 -9.22
CA ILE A 12 -19.41 -20.35 -10.24
C ILE A 12 -18.83 -21.75 -9.98
N SER A 13 -19.59 -22.79 -10.29
CA SER A 13 -19.10 -24.17 -10.22
C SER A 13 -17.95 -24.38 -11.22
N THR A 14 -16.95 -25.19 -10.84
CA THR A 14 -15.86 -25.60 -11.74
C THR A 14 -16.35 -26.46 -12.92
N SER A 15 -17.59 -26.97 -12.86
CA SER A 15 -18.21 -27.73 -13.95
C SER A 15 -18.52 -26.88 -15.19
N TYR A 16 -18.74 -25.57 -15.03
CA TYR A 16 -19.08 -24.68 -16.15
C TYR A 16 -17.85 -24.31 -16.95
N MET A 17 -17.78 -24.73 -18.21
CA MET A 17 -16.73 -24.33 -19.14
C MET A 17 -17.03 -22.98 -19.80
N GLU A 18 -16.04 -22.46 -20.53
CA GLU A 18 -16.19 -21.19 -21.26
C GLU A 18 -17.39 -21.22 -22.22
N ASP A 19 -17.58 -22.34 -22.94
CA ASP A 19 -18.66 -22.49 -23.89
C ASP A 19 -20.05 -22.48 -23.23
N ASP A 20 -20.18 -23.05 -22.03
CA ASP A 20 -21.43 -23.01 -21.27
C ASP A 20 -21.81 -21.56 -20.93
N ILE A 21 -20.83 -20.78 -20.45
CA ILE A 21 -21.04 -19.37 -20.10
C ILE A 21 -21.38 -18.56 -21.35
N LYS A 22 -20.68 -18.80 -22.47
CA LYS A 22 -20.99 -18.16 -23.76
C LYS A 22 -22.41 -18.49 -24.21
N GLN A 23 -22.84 -19.74 -24.09
CA GLN A 23 -24.20 -20.16 -24.45
C GLN A 23 -25.25 -19.48 -23.56
N ILE A 24 -25.05 -19.50 -22.24
CA ILE A 24 -25.96 -18.92 -21.25
C ILE A 24 -26.13 -17.41 -21.47
N PHE A 25 -25.03 -16.67 -21.59
CA PHE A 25 -25.09 -15.23 -21.89
C PHE A 25 -25.63 -14.95 -23.30
N GLY A 26 -25.29 -15.83 -24.26
CA GLY A 26 -25.69 -15.74 -25.66
C GLY A 26 -27.18 -15.97 -25.92
N GLN A 27 -27.94 -16.45 -24.95
CA GLN A 27 -29.39 -16.57 -25.08
C GLN A 27 -30.12 -15.25 -24.80
N ASN A 28 -29.69 -14.49 -23.79
CA ASN A 28 -30.51 -13.39 -23.26
C ASN A 28 -29.75 -12.12 -22.85
N VAL A 29 -28.41 -12.13 -22.77
CA VAL A 29 -27.61 -11.01 -22.25
C VAL A 29 -26.86 -10.30 -23.37
N GLY A 30 -26.02 -11.02 -24.10
CA GLY A 30 -25.17 -10.41 -25.12
C GLY A 30 -24.15 -11.36 -25.73
N LYS A 31 -23.35 -10.83 -26.66
CA LYS A 31 -22.31 -11.59 -27.34
C LYS A 31 -21.03 -11.59 -26.51
N VAL A 32 -20.70 -12.74 -25.93
CA VAL A 32 -19.47 -12.96 -25.16
C VAL A 32 -18.28 -13.11 -26.09
N THR A 33 -17.20 -12.38 -25.82
CA THR A 33 -15.95 -12.44 -26.59
C THR A 33 -14.90 -13.33 -25.93
N ARG A 34 -14.80 -13.26 -24.60
CA ARG A 34 -13.79 -13.97 -23.80
C ARG A 34 -14.33 -14.27 -22.40
N VAL A 35 -13.96 -15.41 -21.84
CA VAL A 35 -14.18 -15.72 -20.43
C VAL A 35 -12.86 -16.08 -19.77
N ASP A 36 -12.49 -15.36 -18.72
CA ASP A 36 -11.29 -15.65 -17.93
C ASP A 36 -11.70 -16.22 -16.57
N PHE A 37 -11.29 -17.46 -16.29
CA PHE A 37 -11.51 -18.07 -14.99
C PHE A 37 -10.38 -17.72 -14.02
N THR A 38 -10.73 -17.49 -12.77
CA THR A 38 -9.77 -17.38 -11.67
C THR A 38 -10.21 -18.27 -10.52
N SER A 39 -9.28 -18.84 -9.76
CA SER A 39 -9.65 -19.59 -8.56
C SER A 39 -10.23 -18.62 -7.53
N ALA A 40 -11.35 -19.00 -6.90
CA ALA A 40 -12.15 -18.13 -6.04
C ALA A 40 -11.39 -17.57 -4.82
N ASN A 41 -10.18 -18.07 -4.55
CA ASN A 41 -9.35 -17.73 -3.39
C ASN A 41 -7.95 -17.22 -3.77
N SER A 42 -7.68 -16.92 -5.04
CA SER A 42 -6.41 -16.29 -5.43
C SER A 42 -6.46 -14.79 -5.21
N ARG A 43 -6.67 -14.35 -3.97
CA ARG A 43 -6.10 -13.07 -3.54
C ARG A 43 -4.63 -13.33 -3.23
N PRO A 44 -3.68 -12.66 -3.89
CA PRO A 44 -2.27 -12.75 -3.52
C PRO A 44 -2.13 -12.39 -2.03
N GLY A 45 -1.69 -13.34 -1.20
CA GLY A 45 -1.40 -13.10 0.22
C GLY A 45 -2.54 -13.32 1.22
N GLN A 46 -3.73 -13.80 0.83
CA GLN A 46 -4.80 -14.11 1.79
C GLN A 46 -5.36 -15.54 1.64
N GLY A 47 -4.91 -16.41 2.56
CA GLY A 47 -5.75 -17.38 3.28
C GLY A 47 -6.40 -18.53 2.49
N LYS A 48 -5.94 -19.75 2.84
CA LYS A 48 -6.51 -21.11 2.65
C LYS A 48 -7.31 -21.37 1.36
N PRO A 49 -6.96 -22.42 0.58
CA PRO A 49 -7.78 -22.83 -0.56
C PRO A 49 -9.20 -23.13 -0.05
N GLY A 50 -10.17 -22.34 -0.51
CA GLY A 50 -11.58 -22.68 -0.36
C GLY A 50 -11.91 -23.96 -1.13
N PRO A 51 -13.16 -24.45 -1.03
CA PRO A 51 -13.54 -25.74 -1.58
C PRO A 51 -13.22 -25.81 -3.09
N ALA A 52 -12.55 -26.88 -3.52
CA ALA A 52 -12.02 -27.07 -4.88
C ALA A 52 -13.08 -27.07 -6.01
N ILE A 53 -14.35 -26.86 -5.66
CA ILE A 53 -15.53 -26.98 -6.53
C ILE A 53 -16.01 -25.59 -7.00
N ILE A 54 -15.50 -24.50 -6.43
CA ILE A 54 -15.90 -23.14 -6.81
C ILE A 54 -14.74 -22.33 -7.39
N ARG A 55 -15.05 -21.54 -8.42
CA ARG A 55 -14.15 -20.56 -9.03
C ARG A 55 -14.88 -19.24 -9.26
N SER A 56 -14.17 -18.23 -9.71
CA SER A 56 -14.74 -16.97 -10.19
C SER A 56 -14.49 -16.83 -11.69
N ALA A 57 -15.29 -16.01 -12.35
CA ALA A 57 -15.15 -15.77 -13.79
C ALA A 57 -15.25 -14.29 -14.12
N TYR A 58 -14.48 -13.86 -15.12
CA TYR A 58 -14.61 -12.56 -15.77
C TYR A 58 -15.15 -12.78 -17.18
N VAL A 59 -16.31 -12.21 -17.46
CA VAL A 59 -17.00 -12.40 -18.74
C VAL A 59 -16.95 -11.09 -19.52
N TYR A 60 -16.27 -11.10 -20.66
CA TYR A 60 -16.14 -9.95 -21.54
C TYR A 60 -17.17 -10.06 -22.65
N ILE A 61 -17.92 -8.99 -22.90
CA ILE A 61 -18.95 -8.95 -23.94
C ILE A 61 -18.63 -7.84 -24.95
N SER A 62 -18.92 -8.08 -26.23
CA SER A 62 -18.77 -7.04 -27.26
C SER A 62 -19.96 -6.08 -27.27
N CYS A 63 -21.16 -6.60 -27.00
CA CYS A 63 -22.40 -5.85 -27.00
C CYS A 63 -23.50 -6.58 -26.23
N PHE A 64 -24.45 -5.82 -25.70
CA PHE A 64 -25.73 -6.33 -25.21
C PHE A 64 -26.68 -6.64 -26.35
N TYR A 65 -27.55 -7.63 -26.15
CA TYR A 65 -28.69 -7.83 -27.02
C TYR A 65 -29.83 -6.88 -26.66
N ARG A 66 -30.73 -6.64 -27.62
CA ARG A 66 -31.93 -5.82 -27.41
C ARG A 66 -33.04 -6.65 -26.77
N THR A 67 -32.79 -7.13 -25.56
CA THR A 67 -33.76 -7.86 -24.75
C THR A 67 -34.02 -7.08 -23.46
N HIS A 68 -35.25 -7.17 -22.94
CA HIS A 68 -35.60 -6.51 -21.67
C HIS A 68 -34.70 -6.98 -20.51
N LEU A 69 -34.25 -8.24 -20.53
CA LEU A 69 -33.32 -8.76 -19.53
C LEU A 69 -31.94 -8.09 -19.63
N ALA A 70 -31.37 -8.01 -20.84
CA ALA A 70 -30.07 -7.38 -21.06
C ALA A 70 -30.08 -5.90 -20.67
N GLU A 71 -31.11 -5.15 -21.06
CA GLU A 71 -31.28 -3.74 -20.70
C GLU A 71 -31.38 -3.56 -19.17
N ASN A 72 -32.11 -4.44 -18.49
CA ASN A 72 -32.23 -4.39 -17.04
C ASN A 72 -30.89 -4.71 -16.34
N ILE A 73 -30.15 -5.70 -16.84
CA ILE A 73 -28.80 -6.03 -16.35
C ILE A 73 -27.87 -4.84 -16.57
N GLU A 74 -27.86 -4.25 -17.76
CA GLU A 74 -27.02 -3.10 -18.10
C GLU A 74 -27.29 -1.93 -17.14
N ARG A 75 -28.57 -1.58 -16.98
CA ARG A 75 -28.99 -0.49 -16.07
C ARG A 75 -28.59 -0.75 -14.62
N ILE A 76 -28.79 -1.97 -14.10
CA ILE A 76 -28.51 -2.29 -12.70
C ILE A 76 -26.99 -2.39 -12.45
N VAL A 77 -26.28 -3.12 -13.30
CA VAL A 77 -24.86 -3.43 -13.09
C VAL A 77 -23.96 -2.26 -13.47
N PHE A 78 -24.22 -1.60 -14.60
CA PHE A 78 -23.36 -0.50 -15.07
C PHE A 78 -23.90 0.88 -14.69
N GLY A 79 -25.22 1.08 -14.75
CA GLY A 79 -25.85 2.34 -14.37
C GLY A 79 -25.86 2.57 -12.85
N LEU A 80 -26.45 1.63 -12.10
CA LEU A 80 -26.58 1.73 -10.64
C LEU A 80 -25.38 1.15 -9.87
N LYS A 81 -24.45 0.47 -10.55
CA LYS A 81 -23.28 -0.20 -9.94
C LYS A 81 -23.65 -1.20 -8.85
N ARG A 82 -24.77 -1.91 -9.01
CA ARG A 82 -25.24 -2.94 -8.07
C ARG A 82 -25.11 -4.34 -8.66
N GLY A 83 -25.05 -5.33 -7.79
CA GLY A 83 -25.06 -6.72 -8.23
C GLY A 83 -26.43 -7.13 -8.74
N PHE A 84 -26.44 -7.87 -9.85
CA PHE A 84 -27.66 -8.43 -10.43
C PHE A 84 -27.69 -9.95 -10.21
N ARG A 85 -28.81 -10.46 -9.70
CA ARG A 85 -29.03 -11.91 -9.54
C ARG A 85 -29.54 -12.50 -10.84
N PHE A 86 -28.71 -13.29 -11.50
CA PHE A 86 -28.98 -13.92 -12.79
C PHE A 86 -29.27 -15.41 -12.62
N THR A 87 -30.49 -15.84 -12.88
CA THR A 87 -30.89 -17.25 -12.75
C THR A 87 -30.45 -18.03 -13.98
N VAL A 88 -29.59 -19.04 -13.77
CA VAL A 88 -29.03 -19.86 -14.86
C VAL A 88 -29.77 -21.20 -14.97
N ALA A 89 -30.16 -21.77 -13.84
CA ALA A 89 -30.92 -23.01 -13.77
C ALA A 89 -31.97 -22.92 -12.64
N PRO A 90 -32.95 -23.84 -12.55
CA PRO A 90 -34.05 -23.76 -11.57
C PRO A 90 -33.62 -23.65 -10.10
N ARG A 91 -32.37 -24.03 -9.77
CA ARG A 91 -31.80 -23.94 -8.42
C ARG A 91 -30.42 -23.28 -8.39
N GLU A 92 -30.02 -22.64 -9.48
CA GLU A 92 -28.71 -22.02 -9.58
C GLU A 92 -28.83 -20.59 -10.11
N TYR A 93 -28.13 -19.68 -9.43
CA TYR A 93 -28.05 -18.30 -9.83
C TYR A 93 -26.61 -17.81 -9.71
N TRP A 94 -26.25 -16.88 -10.57
CA TRP A 94 -24.99 -16.16 -10.53
C TRP A 94 -25.24 -14.72 -10.11
N ILE A 95 -24.28 -14.13 -9.41
CA ILE A 95 -24.29 -12.70 -9.09
C ILE A 95 -23.40 -12.01 -10.12
N LEU A 96 -23.99 -11.17 -10.96
CA LEU A 96 -23.27 -10.39 -11.95
C LEU A 96 -22.87 -9.05 -11.33
N LEU A 97 -21.57 -8.79 -11.27
CA LEU A 97 -20.99 -7.53 -10.82
C LEU A 97 -20.28 -6.83 -11.98
N LYS A 98 -20.15 -5.50 -11.91
CA LYS A 98 -19.32 -4.77 -12.85
C LYS A 98 -17.85 -5.10 -12.61
N ASN A 99 -17.12 -5.45 -13.66
CA ASN A 99 -15.67 -5.57 -13.54
C ASN A 99 -15.03 -4.17 -13.50
N HIS A 100 -14.33 -3.86 -12.40
CA HIS A 100 -13.68 -2.56 -12.21
C HIS A 100 -12.31 -2.45 -12.87
N LYS A 101 -11.66 -3.59 -13.11
CA LYS A 101 -10.30 -3.64 -13.69
C LYS A 101 -10.30 -4.65 -14.83
N PRO A 102 -10.98 -4.35 -15.94
CA PRO A 102 -11.00 -5.25 -17.07
C PRO A 102 -9.61 -5.36 -17.68
N ILE A 103 -9.16 -6.60 -17.88
CA ILE A 103 -7.89 -6.87 -18.54
C ILE A 103 -8.15 -6.73 -20.04
N PRO A 104 -7.35 -5.95 -20.80
CA PRO A 104 -7.52 -5.86 -22.24
C PRO A 104 -7.26 -7.20 -22.93
N SER A 105 -7.66 -7.34 -24.20
CA SER A 105 -7.14 -8.43 -25.03
C SER A 105 -5.63 -8.27 -25.14
N CYS A 106 -4.90 -9.36 -24.95
CA CYS A 106 -3.49 -9.41 -25.23
C CYS A 106 -3.32 -10.08 -26.58
N ASP A 107 -3.09 -9.29 -27.63
CA ASP A 107 -2.86 -9.81 -28.98
C ASP A 107 -1.41 -10.30 -29.18
N GLN A 108 -0.68 -10.46 -28.08
CA GLN A 108 0.71 -10.86 -28.11
C GLN A 108 0.85 -12.37 -28.10
N ASN A 109 1.82 -12.87 -28.85
CA ASN A 109 2.22 -14.26 -28.78
C ASN A 109 2.85 -14.55 -27.40
N ILE A 110 2.67 -15.77 -26.90
CA ILE A 110 3.30 -16.29 -25.66
C ILE A 110 4.79 -15.99 -25.61
N HIS A 111 5.53 -16.11 -26.73
CA HIS A 111 6.96 -15.79 -26.77
C HIS A 111 7.25 -14.30 -26.55
N GLN A 112 6.41 -13.42 -27.12
CA GLN A 112 6.54 -11.97 -26.91
C GLN A 112 6.21 -11.60 -25.46
N LEU A 113 5.21 -12.28 -24.87
CA LEU A 113 4.84 -12.08 -23.47
C LEU A 113 5.96 -12.54 -22.54
N ALA A 114 6.56 -13.70 -22.80
CA ALA A 114 7.68 -14.23 -22.04
C ALA A 114 8.89 -13.29 -22.09
N GLU A 115 9.22 -12.75 -23.27
CA GLU A 115 10.34 -11.81 -23.39
C GLU A 115 10.04 -10.48 -22.68
N ARG A 116 8.81 -9.97 -22.76
CA ARG A 116 8.41 -8.77 -22.01
C ARG A 116 8.47 -9.00 -20.50
N LEU A 117 8.07 -10.18 -20.03
CA LEU A 117 8.17 -10.55 -18.62
C LEU A 117 9.64 -10.59 -18.19
N ARG A 118 10.52 -11.22 -18.96
CA ARG A 118 11.96 -11.27 -18.69
C ARG A 118 12.58 -9.87 -18.61
N ILE A 119 12.20 -8.97 -19.52
CA ILE A 119 12.66 -7.57 -19.50
C ILE A 119 12.14 -6.86 -18.23
N ALA A 120 10.88 -7.05 -17.88
CA ALA A 120 10.29 -6.45 -16.69
C ALA A 120 10.97 -6.95 -15.40
N GLU A 121 11.25 -8.25 -15.30
CA GLU A 121 11.99 -8.85 -14.17
C GLU A 121 13.41 -8.30 -14.07
N SER A 122 14.11 -8.14 -15.20
CA SER A 122 15.44 -7.55 -15.25
C SER A 122 15.44 -6.09 -14.77
N ILE A 123 14.47 -5.28 -15.23
CA ILE A 123 14.32 -3.90 -14.78
C ILE A 123 14.02 -3.85 -13.27
N ALA A 124 13.11 -4.69 -12.79
CA ALA A 124 12.76 -4.75 -11.37
C ALA A 124 13.98 -5.14 -10.51
N SER A 125 14.78 -6.12 -10.95
CA SER A 125 16.01 -6.52 -10.26
C SER A 125 17.05 -5.41 -10.23
N SER A 126 17.20 -4.66 -11.33
CA SER A 126 18.11 -3.52 -11.41
C SER A 126 17.68 -2.40 -10.47
N GLN A 127 16.38 -2.05 -10.48
CA GLN A 127 15.81 -1.06 -9.57
C GLN A 127 15.97 -1.46 -8.10
N GLN A 128 15.76 -2.74 -7.78
CA GLN A 128 15.97 -3.25 -6.42
C GLN A 128 17.43 -3.07 -5.98
N SER A 129 18.39 -3.37 -6.85
CA SER A 129 19.82 -3.18 -6.58
C SER A 129 20.18 -1.71 -6.34
N GLN A 130 19.60 -0.79 -7.12
CA GLN A 130 19.77 0.65 -6.91
C GLN A 130 19.18 1.13 -5.58
N ILE A 131 17.98 0.65 -5.23
CA ILE A 131 17.35 0.95 -3.94
C ILE A 131 18.25 0.47 -2.79
N ASP A 132 18.81 -0.73 -2.89
CA ASP A 132 19.65 -1.28 -1.83
C ASP A 132 20.98 -0.52 -1.72
N SER A 133 21.57 -0.10 -2.84
CA SER A 133 22.74 0.79 -2.83
C SER A 133 22.43 2.14 -2.18
N LEU A 134 21.29 2.76 -2.51
CA LEU A 134 20.89 4.04 -1.92
C LEU A 134 20.60 3.90 -0.42
N LYS A 135 19.97 2.80 0.01
CA LYS A 135 19.78 2.49 1.43
C LYS A 135 21.11 2.38 2.17
N GLN A 136 22.10 1.67 1.59
CA GLN A 136 23.42 1.56 2.20
C GLN A 136 24.12 2.92 2.32
N MET A 137 24.05 3.76 1.28
CA MET A 137 24.61 5.12 1.33
C MET A 137 23.93 5.97 2.41
N ASN A 138 22.59 5.94 2.50
CA ASN A 138 21.87 6.65 3.55
C ASN A 138 22.25 6.16 4.95
N ILE A 139 22.35 4.84 5.16
CA ILE A 139 22.80 4.27 6.45
C ILE A 139 24.22 4.76 6.78
N ALA A 140 25.13 4.77 5.81
CA ALA A 140 26.49 5.26 6.01
C ALA A 140 26.53 6.74 6.37
N GLN A 141 25.69 7.57 5.73
CA GLN A 141 25.56 8.99 6.05
C GLN A 141 24.98 9.23 7.44
N VAL A 142 23.93 8.50 7.83
CA VAL A 142 23.36 8.58 9.19
C VAL A 142 24.42 8.21 10.22
N ASN A 143 25.17 7.12 10.01
CA ASN A 143 26.24 6.71 10.90
C ASN A 143 27.37 7.76 11.00
N TYR A 144 27.68 8.46 9.91
CA TYR A 144 28.65 9.55 9.91
C TYR A 144 28.16 10.73 10.75
N CYS A 145 26.90 11.15 10.57
CA CYS A 145 26.29 12.21 11.36
C CYS A 145 26.25 11.85 12.85
N ASP A 146 25.92 10.61 13.20
CA ASP A 146 25.94 10.14 14.59
C ASP A 146 27.33 10.25 15.22
N ARG A 147 28.39 9.83 14.52
CA ARG A 147 29.77 9.96 15.02
C ARG A 147 30.18 11.42 15.18
N MET A 148 29.78 12.30 14.25
CA MET A 148 30.05 13.73 14.36
C MET A 148 29.37 14.32 15.60
N LEU A 149 28.11 13.97 15.84
CA LEU A 149 27.37 14.42 17.03
C LEU A 149 28.06 13.97 18.32
N ASP A 150 28.50 12.72 18.38
CA ASP A 150 29.20 12.19 19.56
C ASP A 150 30.54 12.93 19.78
N THR A 151 31.29 13.21 18.71
CA THR A 151 32.54 13.99 18.77
C THR A 151 32.29 15.42 19.26
N VAL A 152 31.27 16.10 18.73
CA VAL A 152 30.90 17.46 19.17
C VAL A 152 30.53 17.46 20.64
N LEU A 153 29.76 16.46 21.10
CA LEU A 153 29.38 16.32 22.49
C LEU A 153 30.59 16.10 23.41
N GLU A 154 31.58 15.33 22.99
CA GLU A 154 32.84 15.14 23.74
C GLU A 154 33.68 16.42 23.82
N LEU A 155 33.79 17.18 22.71
CA LEU A 155 34.46 18.47 22.70
C LEU A 155 33.75 19.50 23.61
N LEU A 156 32.41 19.51 23.61
CA LEU A 156 31.63 20.37 24.50
C LEU A 156 31.82 19.99 25.97
N LYS A 157 31.95 18.70 26.30
CA LYS A 157 32.25 18.23 27.67
C LYS A 157 33.63 18.67 28.15
N THR A 158 34.64 18.54 27.30
CA THR A 158 36.04 18.87 27.62
C THR A 158 36.27 20.38 27.72
N SER A 159 35.65 21.18 26.85
CA SER A 159 35.75 22.65 26.89
C SER A 159 35.05 23.27 28.11
N ASN A 160 33.95 22.66 28.59
CA ASN A 160 33.16 23.17 29.71
C ASN A 160 33.52 22.58 31.08
N SER A 161 34.62 21.82 31.21
CA SER A 161 35.06 21.24 32.49
C SER A 161 35.45 22.28 33.56
N HIS A 162 35.43 23.58 33.22
CA HIS A 162 35.72 24.70 34.11
C HIS A 162 34.49 25.50 34.57
N LEU A 163 33.27 25.17 34.11
CA LEU A 163 32.02 25.85 34.49
C LEU A 163 31.01 24.83 35.04
N SER A 164 30.89 24.79 36.37
CA SER A 164 30.01 23.91 37.14
C SER A 164 28.51 24.16 36.97
N ASP A 165 28.08 24.93 35.97
CA ASP A 165 26.73 25.52 35.90
C ASP A 165 26.05 25.42 34.53
N MET A 166 26.21 24.30 33.82
CA MET A 166 25.49 24.07 32.55
C MET A 166 24.50 22.88 32.60
N PRO A 167 23.20 23.16 32.82
CA PRO A 167 22.11 22.18 32.70
C PRO A 167 21.78 21.75 31.25
N ASN A 168 22.38 22.32 30.20
CA ASN A 168 21.75 22.32 28.87
C ASN A 168 22.41 21.47 27.76
N VAL A 169 23.63 20.95 27.92
CA VAL A 169 24.33 20.24 26.82
C VAL A 169 23.64 18.94 26.42
N TYR A 170 23.13 18.18 27.39
CA TYR A 170 22.40 16.92 27.14
C TYR A 170 20.98 17.17 26.60
N SER A 171 20.35 18.27 27.01
CA SER A 171 19.05 18.72 26.49
C SER A 171 19.15 19.03 24.99
N GLN A 172 20.18 19.80 24.60
CA GLN A 172 20.46 20.12 23.21
C GLN A 172 20.80 18.89 22.36
N TYR A 173 21.60 17.96 22.89
CA TYR A 173 21.90 16.70 22.20
C TYR A 173 20.64 15.86 21.95
N ASN A 174 19.80 15.71 22.97
CA ASN A 174 18.54 14.98 22.84
C ASN A 174 17.56 15.64 21.87
N TYR A 175 17.54 16.98 21.83
CA TYR A 175 16.75 17.71 20.86
C TYR A 175 17.24 17.44 19.44
N ILE A 176 18.54 17.47 19.19
CA ILE A 176 19.09 17.19 17.86
C ILE A 176 18.83 15.72 17.44
N ARG A 177 18.97 14.77 18.37
CA ARG A 177 18.87 13.33 18.08
C ARG A 177 17.45 12.80 18.02
N TYR A 178 16.56 13.32 18.86
CA TYR A 178 15.20 12.79 19.05
C TYR A 178 14.10 13.83 18.81
N ASN A 179 14.46 15.06 18.42
CA ASN A 179 13.56 16.20 18.30
C ASN A 179 12.78 16.49 19.59
N LYS A 180 13.39 16.22 20.75
CA LYS A 180 12.79 16.42 22.08
C LYS A 180 13.82 16.96 23.07
N CYS A 181 13.52 18.08 23.72
CA CYS A 181 14.33 18.61 24.82
C CYS A 181 14.03 17.82 26.09
N TYR A 182 15.00 17.09 26.64
CA TYR A 182 14.88 16.51 27.98
C TYR A 182 15.82 17.23 28.94
N SER A 183 15.29 17.75 30.05
CA SER A 183 16.10 18.17 31.19
C SER A 183 16.79 16.96 31.80
N LYS A 184 18.04 17.12 32.25
CA LYS A 184 18.87 16.07 32.86
C LYS A 184 18.18 15.33 34.03
N ARG A 185 17.14 15.93 34.63
CA ARG A 185 16.27 15.31 35.66
C ARG A 185 15.38 14.18 35.16
N CYS A 186 15.17 14.04 33.85
CA CYS A 186 14.28 13.03 33.26
C CYS A 186 15.02 11.76 32.78
N LEU A 187 16.35 11.79 32.73
CA LEU A 187 17.16 10.59 32.50
C LEU A 187 17.32 9.89 33.84
N LEU A 188 16.37 9.00 34.17
CA LEU A 188 16.51 8.07 35.29
C LEU A 188 17.88 7.38 35.19
N HIS A 189 18.61 7.39 36.30
CA HIS A 189 19.84 6.65 36.50
C HIS A 189 19.72 5.26 35.85
N HIS A 190 20.50 5.01 34.79
CA HIS A 190 20.88 3.64 34.45
C HIS A 190 21.74 3.13 35.59
N ASN A 191 21.08 2.62 36.63
CA ASN A 191 21.69 1.60 37.45
C ASN A 191 21.75 0.34 36.60
N ASP A 192 22.93 -0.23 36.57
CA ASP A 192 23.42 -1.33 35.73
C ASP A 192 22.84 -2.70 36.15
N ASP A 193 21.58 -2.72 36.59
CA ASP A 193 20.89 -3.94 36.97
C ASP A 193 19.66 -4.07 36.07
N GLY A 194 19.72 -5.05 35.17
CA GLY A 194 18.61 -5.39 34.30
C GLY A 194 17.37 -5.66 35.13
N ASP A 195 16.32 -4.88 34.91
CA ASP A 195 15.02 -5.45 34.60
C ASP A 195 14.02 -4.38 34.18
N THR A 196 13.13 -4.86 33.34
CA THR A 196 11.94 -4.23 32.79
C THR A 196 11.21 -3.41 33.86
N ILE A 197 11.06 -2.09 33.70
CA ILE A 197 9.93 -1.26 34.17
C ILE A 197 10.27 0.21 33.83
N ASN A 198 9.43 0.82 32.98
CA ASN A 198 9.08 2.25 32.87
C ASN A 198 8.96 2.74 31.43
N GLN A 199 8.05 2.14 30.68
CA GLN A 199 7.48 2.71 29.47
C GLN A 199 6.11 3.38 29.71
N SER A 200 5.54 3.25 30.93
CA SER A 200 4.20 3.75 31.29
C SER A 200 4.18 5.06 32.08
N ARG A 201 5.22 5.88 31.98
CA ARG A 201 5.27 7.20 32.66
C ARG A 201 5.63 8.36 31.73
N MET A 202 5.66 8.10 30.42
CA MET A 202 6.14 9.06 29.40
C MET A 202 5.02 9.88 28.74
N ASP A 203 3.75 9.62 29.03
CA ASP A 203 2.63 10.35 28.42
C ASP A 203 2.15 11.55 29.26
N ASP A 204 2.59 11.69 30.52
CA ASP A 204 2.05 12.69 31.46
C ASP A 204 3.00 13.86 31.79
N ALA A 205 4.09 14.03 31.04
CA ALA A 205 5.01 15.16 31.21
C ALA A 205 5.07 16.04 29.94
N GLU A 206 3.89 16.47 29.49
CA GLU A 206 3.76 17.69 28.70
C GLU A 206 4.18 18.86 29.63
N ILE A 207 5.42 19.30 29.51
CA ILE A 207 5.88 20.52 30.17
C ILE A 207 5.33 21.68 29.34
N ASP A 208 4.48 22.49 29.98
CA ASP A 208 3.89 23.71 29.41
C ASP A 208 4.94 24.55 28.67
N HIS A 209 4.72 24.71 27.37
CA HIS A 209 5.39 25.67 26.52
C HIS A 209 4.85 27.07 26.84
N ASP A 210 5.43 27.79 27.81
CA ASP A 210 5.03 29.19 28.02
C ASP A 210 6.14 30.19 28.41
N GLU A 211 7.43 29.80 28.39
CA GLU A 211 8.53 30.75 28.61
C GLU A 211 9.63 30.60 27.57
N CYS A 212 9.34 31.03 26.33
CA CYS A 212 10.39 31.49 25.42
C CYS A 212 9.82 32.53 24.44
N SER A 213 9.25 33.60 24.99
CA SER A 213 9.01 34.83 24.24
C SER A 213 10.26 35.71 24.28
N ASP A 214 10.46 36.39 23.15
CA ASP A 214 11.34 37.54 22.92
C ASP A 214 12.83 37.28 22.73
N SER A 215 13.26 37.22 21.46
CA SER A 215 14.02 38.32 20.85
C SER A 215 14.27 38.12 19.35
N SER A 216 14.25 39.26 18.64
CA SER A 216 14.85 39.56 17.34
C SER A 216 14.04 39.27 16.06
N THR A 217 13.15 40.21 15.76
CA THR A 217 12.91 40.78 14.43
C THR A 217 14.24 41.06 13.71
N ILE A 218 14.52 40.40 12.58
CA ILE A 218 15.56 40.82 11.62
C ILE A 218 14.94 40.86 10.22
N ASN A 219 14.74 42.11 9.78
CA ASN A 219 14.66 42.67 8.43
C ASN A 219 14.65 41.71 7.25
N THR A 220 13.52 41.71 6.55
CA THR A 220 13.41 41.29 5.14
C THR A 220 13.47 42.53 4.27
N GLU A 221 14.67 42.90 3.83
CA GLU A 221 14.85 43.80 2.68
C GLU A 221 15.97 43.28 1.79
N LEU A 222 15.71 43.38 0.47
CA LEU A 222 16.64 43.33 -0.65
C LEU A 222 17.18 41.95 -1.04
N ILE A 223 16.67 41.43 -2.16
CA ILE A 223 17.43 41.30 -3.41
C ILE A 223 16.43 41.38 -4.58
N ASN A 224 16.68 42.35 -5.46
CA ASN A 224 16.12 42.46 -6.81
C ASN A 224 16.58 41.30 -7.71
#